data_AF-A0AAD5SXY0-F1
#
_entry.id   AF-A0AAD5SXY0-F1
#
_cell.length_a   1.000
_cell.length_b   1.000
_cell.length_c   1.000
_cell.angle_alpha   90.00
_cell.angle_beta   90.00
_cell.angle_gamma   90.00
#
_symmetry.space_group_name_H-M   'P 1'
#
loop_
_entity.id
_entity.type
_entity.pdbx_description
1 polymer ?
#
loop_
_entity_poly.entity_id
_entity_poly.type
_entity_poly.pdbx_seq_one_letter_code
_entity_poly.pdbx_strand_id
1 'polypeptide(L)'
;MDTATATVILPIKAPEMSLHDADVKLPLLTETGSTATLFEIADINLPKIIVTAPATPPPSTIHDDQQNLPPKPQLTIKFFDDSRVCQDSDPNSYANYLYLPHLDVLITDWLKNFNEEALRDGFRDLVGLDEVSTVAVERLFEGVMRTSGGAVAKTARALPGVIRGSGGGVCCEIVMRSLKTLVSKIKETAKSIPKVYKYTGIIYGVLLVEFEKEFSILQLAIMFEEFIRDDTEDMLMLKVVSQVLCAVQVMRGDDYLVALYVRQRIPLQVFWAAGSRSDDVVDDFLQNNSLDCLLNIRFEG
;
A
#
# COMPACT_ATOMS: atom_id res chain seq x y z
N MET A 1 -22.70 4.56 44.67
CA MET A 1 -22.27 5.90 44.26
C MET A 1 -22.18 5.85 42.75
N ASP A 2 -23.20 6.38 42.09
CA ASP A 2 -23.37 6.27 40.65
C ASP A 2 -22.55 7.35 39.94
N THR A 3 -21.65 6.93 39.06
CA THR A 3 -20.83 7.83 38.24
C THR A 3 -21.61 8.21 36.99
N ALA A 4 -22.08 9.46 36.94
CA ALA A 4 -22.66 10.07 35.75
C ALA A 4 -21.58 10.30 34.69
N THR A 5 -21.80 9.81 33.46
CA THR A 5 -20.98 10.12 32.29
C THR A 5 -21.63 11.30 31.55
N ALA A 6 -20.88 12.39 31.34
CA ALA A 6 -21.34 13.51 30.53
C ALA A 6 -20.92 13.31 29.06
N THR A 7 -21.89 13.28 28.16
CA THR A 7 -21.68 13.24 26.71
C THR A 7 -21.85 14.65 26.14
N VAL A 8 -20.82 15.19 25.50
CA VAL A 8 -20.88 16.46 24.77
C VAL A 8 -21.01 16.15 23.28
N ILE A 9 -22.12 16.58 22.66
CA ILE A 9 -22.37 16.48 21.22
C ILE A 9 -22.12 17.85 20.60
N LEU A 10 -21.14 17.97 19.70
CA LEU A 10 -20.91 19.18 18.91
C LEU A 10 -21.62 19.05 17.55
N PRO A 11 -22.45 20.03 17.14
CA PRO A 11 -23.07 20.02 15.82
C PRO A 11 -22.04 20.42 14.75
N ILE A 12 -21.82 19.54 13.77
CA ILE A 12 -21.10 19.87 12.53
C ILE A 12 -22.12 20.51 11.58
N LYS A 13 -21.95 21.80 11.31
CA LYS A 13 -22.75 22.53 10.31
C LYS A 13 -22.19 22.19 8.92
N ALA A 14 -22.99 21.58 8.06
CA ALA A 14 -22.63 21.34 6.66
C ALA A 14 -22.46 22.69 5.91
N PRO A 15 -21.51 22.81 4.98
CA PRO A 15 -21.38 24.00 4.15
C PRO A 15 -22.56 24.08 3.17
N GLU A 16 -23.24 25.23 3.16
CA GLU A 16 -24.27 25.57 2.18
C GLU A 16 -23.62 25.69 0.80
N MET A 17 -23.94 24.77 -0.11
CA MET A 17 -23.63 24.90 -1.54
C MET A 17 -24.66 25.84 -2.18
N SER A 18 -24.23 27.05 -2.53
CA SER A 18 -25.00 27.96 -3.38
C SER A 18 -24.89 27.48 -4.84
N LEU A 19 -26.01 27.03 -5.41
CA LEU A 19 -26.20 26.91 -6.85
C LEU A 19 -26.31 28.31 -7.45
N HIS A 20 -25.37 28.71 -8.30
CA HIS A 20 -25.68 29.57 -9.46
C HIS A 20 -24.62 29.42 -10.56
N ASP A 21 -25.15 29.19 -11.76
CA ASP A 21 -24.66 29.53 -13.10
C ASP A 21 -23.49 28.72 -13.69
N ALA A 22 -23.87 27.67 -14.44
CA ALA A 22 -23.12 27.22 -15.60
C ALA A 22 -24.10 26.82 -16.72
N ASP A 23 -24.44 27.79 -17.56
CA ASP A 23 -25.00 27.58 -18.89
C ASP A 23 -23.93 26.95 -19.79
N VAL A 24 -23.98 25.62 -19.99
CA VAL A 24 -23.30 24.97 -21.11
C VAL A 24 -24.22 23.91 -21.70
N LYS A 25 -24.66 24.18 -22.94
CA LYS A 25 -25.48 23.31 -23.77
C LYS A 25 -24.76 21.99 -24.08
N LEU A 26 -25.38 20.86 -23.75
CA LEU A 26 -25.10 19.54 -24.33
C LEU A 26 -26.09 19.27 -25.48
N PRO A 27 -25.66 18.68 -26.61
CA PRO A 27 -26.60 18.10 -27.57
C PRO A 27 -27.11 16.74 -27.08
N LEU A 28 -28.43 16.57 -27.23
CA LEU A 28 -29.21 15.38 -26.91
C LEU A 28 -28.67 14.12 -27.60
N LEU A 29 -28.59 13.02 -26.84
CA LEU A 29 -28.78 11.67 -27.36
C LEU A 29 -30.01 11.08 -26.67
N THR A 30 -30.97 10.71 -27.50
CA THR A 30 -32.28 10.17 -27.19
C THR A 30 -32.21 8.70 -26.77
N GLU A 31 -32.86 8.42 -25.64
CA GLU A 31 -33.74 7.29 -25.32
C GLU A 31 -33.50 5.91 -25.98
N THR A 32 -33.03 4.97 -25.15
CA THR A 32 -33.70 3.71 -24.77
C THR A 32 -32.99 3.25 -23.49
N GLY A 33 -33.54 3.25 -22.28
CA GLY A 33 -34.74 2.55 -21.84
C GLY A 33 -34.35 1.21 -21.20
N SER A 34 -33.96 1.20 -19.91
CA SER A 34 -34.35 0.14 -18.95
C SER A 34 -33.87 0.43 -17.52
N THR A 35 -34.84 0.70 -16.65
CA THR A 35 -34.95 0.35 -15.22
C THR A 35 -33.77 0.58 -14.29
N ALA A 36 -33.90 1.66 -13.50
CA ALA A 36 -33.23 1.86 -12.23
C ALA A 36 -33.60 0.77 -11.22
N THR A 37 -32.58 0.19 -10.58
CA THR A 37 -32.74 -0.53 -9.32
C THR A 37 -32.04 0.30 -8.25
N LEU A 38 -32.82 0.96 -7.40
CA LEU A 38 -32.36 1.55 -6.15
C LEU A 38 -31.86 0.41 -5.25
N PHE A 39 -30.58 0.43 -4.88
CA PHE A 39 -30.13 -0.26 -3.68
C PHE A 39 -30.06 0.77 -2.55
N GLU A 40 -30.85 0.50 -1.51
CA GLU A 40 -30.76 1.13 -0.20
C GLU A 40 -29.31 1.05 0.30
N ILE A 41 -28.71 2.21 0.55
CA ILE A 41 -27.48 2.28 1.33
C ILE A 41 -27.89 2.05 2.77
N ALA A 42 -27.71 0.83 3.26
CA ALA A 42 -27.76 0.56 4.69
C ALA A 42 -26.68 1.40 5.39
N ASP A 43 -27.07 2.06 6.48
CA ASP A 43 -26.20 2.82 7.37
C ASP A 43 -24.95 2.00 7.75
N ILE A 44 -23.80 2.40 7.20
CA ILE A 44 -22.51 1.87 7.63
C ILE A 44 -22.11 2.66 8.88
N ASN A 45 -22.08 1.98 10.02
CA ASN A 45 -21.52 2.48 11.26
C ASN A 45 -20.07 2.93 11.04
N LEU A 46 -19.84 4.25 11.00
CA LEU A 46 -18.49 4.81 11.14
C LEU A 46 -17.94 4.44 12.52
N PRO A 47 -16.68 3.94 12.63
CA PRO A 47 -16.07 3.70 13.93
C PRO A 47 -15.94 5.03 14.69
N LYS A 48 -16.53 5.09 15.89
CA LYS A 48 -16.34 6.19 16.83
C LYS A 48 -14.91 6.14 17.36
N ILE A 49 -14.13 7.17 17.07
CA ILE A 49 -12.84 7.41 17.71
C ILE A 49 -13.12 7.86 19.15
N ILE A 50 -12.74 7.05 20.14
CA ILE A 50 -12.77 7.43 21.55
C ILE A 50 -11.35 7.89 21.92
N VAL A 51 -11.18 9.18 22.19
CA VAL A 51 -9.95 9.74 22.76
C VAL A 51 -10.10 9.75 24.27
N THR A 52 -9.38 8.86 24.96
CA THR A 52 -9.32 8.85 26.43
C THR A 52 -8.08 9.64 26.88
N ALA A 53 -8.28 10.83 27.44
CA ALA A 53 -7.21 11.55 28.14
C ALA A 53 -7.04 10.96 29.56
N PRO A 54 -5.80 10.78 30.06
CA PRO A 54 -5.58 10.35 31.43
C PRO A 54 -6.05 11.42 32.42
N ALA A 55 -6.72 10.98 33.48
CA ALA A 55 -7.19 11.85 34.56
C ALA A 55 -6.01 12.51 35.28
N THR A 56 -6.09 13.83 35.48
CA THR A 56 -5.13 14.62 36.24
C THR A 56 -5.23 14.23 37.73
N PRO A 57 -4.12 13.86 38.40
CA PRO A 57 -4.17 13.63 39.85
C PRO A 57 -4.23 14.97 40.61
N PRO A 58 -4.87 15.01 41.79
CA PRO A 58 -4.95 16.21 42.63
C PRO A 58 -3.59 16.54 43.27
N PRO A 59 -3.36 17.80 43.70
CA PRO A 59 -2.07 18.25 44.17
C PRO A 59 -1.84 17.88 45.64
N SER A 60 -0.72 17.22 45.93
CA SER A 60 -0.23 17.06 47.30
C SER A 60 1.30 17.05 47.36
N THR A 61 1.82 18.08 48.04
CA THR A 61 3.01 18.17 48.91
C THR A 61 4.35 17.53 48.52
N ILE A 62 5.35 18.41 48.57
CA ILE A 62 6.80 18.27 48.40
C ILE A 62 7.40 17.11 49.21
N HIS A 63 8.18 16.26 48.53
CA HIS A 63 9.41 15.65 49.04
C HIS A 63 10.40 15.48 47.87
N ASP A 64 11.65 15.86 48.11
CA ASP A 64 12.79 15.83 47.19
C ASP A 64 13.26 14.41 46.79
N ASP A 65 14.05 14.38 45.71
CA ASP A 65 14.92 13.32 45.19
C ASP A 65 14.31 12.19 44.33
N GLN A 66 14.21 12.45 43.03
CA GLN A 66 15.01 11.78 41.98
C GLN A 66 14.52 12.25 40.59
N GLN A 67 15.44 12.73 39.76
CA GLN A 67 15.16 13.07 38.36
C GLN A 67 14.73 11.83 37.56
N ASN A 68 13.42 11.57 37.51
CA ASN A 68 12.81 10.72 36.50
C ASN A 68 12.29 11.63 35.38
N LEU A 69 13.01 11.63 34.25
CA LEU A 69 12.50 12.18 33.00
C LEU A 69 11.18 11.48 32.64
N PRO A 70 10.15 12.22 32.16
CA PRO A 70 8.92 11.58 31.71
C PRO A 70 9.22 10.65 30.53
N PRO A 71 8.57 9.48 30.44
CA PRO A 71 8.75 8.58 29.31
C PRO A 71 8.34 9.28 28.01
N LYS A 72 9.23 9.23 27.00
CA LYS A 72 8.93 9.68 25.65
C LYS A 72 7.64 9.00 25.16
N PRO A 73 6.73 9.72 24.46
CA PRO A 73 5.57 9.10 23.86
C PRO A 73 6.02 8.03 22.85
N GLN A 74 5.68 6.76 23.14
CA GLN A 74 5.81 5.67 22.18
C GLN A 74 4.53 5.63 21.33
N LEU A 75 4.70 5.75 20.02
CA LEU A 75 3.62 5.61 19.06
C LEU A 75 3.30 4.12 18.90
N THR A 76 2.35 3.62 19.69
CA THR A 76 1.89 2.22 19.63
C THR A 76 0.76 2.13 18.60
N ILE A 77 1.09 1.70 17.38
CA ILE A 77 0.10 1.39 16.35
C ILE A 77 -0.62 0.10 16.77
N LYS A 78 -1.90 0.21 17.15
CA LYS A 78 -2.76 -0.95 17.39
C LYS A 78 -3.46 -1.33 16.09
N PHE A 79 -3.26 -2.56 15.64
CA PHE A 79 -3.86 -3.11 14.43
C PHE A 79 -5.25 -3.66 14.74
N PHE A 80 -6.23 -3.28 13.91
CA PHE A 80 -7.49 -4.00 13.79
C PHE A 80 -7.37 -4.91 12.58
N ASP A 81 -7.46 -6.21 12.84
CA ASP A 81 -7.53 -7.22 11.80
C ASP A 81 -8.99 -7.30 11.33
N ASP A 82 -9.24 -6.75 10.15
CA ASP A 82 -10.53 -6.86 9.46
C ASP A 82 -10.29 -7.51 8.09
N SER A 83 -9.60 -8.66 8.13
CA SER A 83 -9.39 -9.52 6.97
C SER A 83 -10.64 -10.39 6.77
N ARG A 84 -11.31 -10.23 5.62
CA ARG A 84 -12.26 -11.24 5.15
C ARG A 84 -11.48 -12.52 4.85
N VAL A 85 -11.91 -13.62 5.45
CA VAL A 85 -11.21 -14.90 5.45
C VAL A 85 -11.18 -15.52 4.05
N CYS A 86 -10.06 -15.36 3.34
CA CYS A 86 -9.62 -16.33 2.34
C CYS A 86 -9.04 -17.54 3.11
N GLN A 87 -9.56 -18.73 2.84
CA GLN A 87 -9.25 -19.94 3.64
C GLN A 87 -7.77 -20.31 3.55
N ASP A 88 -7.11 -20.42 4.71
CA ASP A 88 -5.77 -21.01 4.83
C ASP A 88 -5.81 -22.46 4.32
N SER A 89 -5.08 -22.71 3.23
CA SER A 89 -4.86 -24.03 2.64
C SER A 89 -3.39 -24.44 2.84
N ASP A 90 -3.16 -25.75 2.92
CA ASP A 90 -1.87 -26.36 3.25
C ASP A 90 -0.81 -26.15 2.13
N PRO A 91 0.31 -25.44 2.37
CA PRO A 91 1.29 -25.02 1.36
C PRO A 91 2.03 -26.17 0.63
N ASN A 92 1.80 -27.42 1.02
CA ASN A 92 2.35 -28.62 0.39
C ASN A 92 1.36 -29.37 -0.53
N SER A 93 0.25 -28.73 -0.93
CA SER A 93 -0.76 -29.36 -1.77
C SER A 93 -0.21 -29.88 -3.10
N TYR A 94 -0.47 -31.15 -3.40
CA TYR A 94 -0.15 -31.86 -4.65
C TYR A 94 -0.63 -31.11 -5.90
N ALA A 95 -1.62 -30.23 -5.74
CA ALA A 95 -2.12 -29.33 -6.78
C ALA A 95 -1.02 -28.43 -7.36
N ASN A 96 -0.08 -27.94 -6.53
CA ASN A 96 0.96 -27.02 -6.98
C ASN A 96 1.84 -27.65 -8.08
N TYR A 97 2.18 -28.93 -7.98
CA TYR A 97 3.03 -29.65 -8.94
C TYR A 97 2.39 -29.84 -10.33
N LEU A 98 1.05 -29.92 -10.40
CA LEU A 98 0.34 -30.09 -11.66
C LEU A 98 0.31 -28.79 -12.48
N TYR A 99 0.30 -27.64 -11.82
CA TYR A 99 0.23 -26.34 -12.49
C TYR A 99 1.60 -25.75 -12.85
N LEU A 100 2.71 -26.19 -12.22
CA LEU A 100 4.04 -25.61 -12.49
C LEU A 100 4.41 -25.54 -13.99
N PRO A 101 4.21 -26.60 -14.81
CA PRO A 101 4.54 -26.53 -16.23
C PRO A 101 3.71 -25.49 -16.98
N HIS A 102 2.43 -25.31 -16.60
CA HIS A 102 1.55 -24.31 -17.19
C HIS A 102 1.98 -22.89 -16.82
N LEU A 103 2.43 -22.67 -15.58
CA LEU A 103 2.95 -21.38 -15.14
C LEU A 103 4.23 -21.00 -15.89
N ASP A 104 5.12 -21.96 -16.13
CA ASP A 104 6.37 -21.72 -16.87
C ASP A 104 6.10 -21.35 -18.33
N VAL A 105 5.11 -21.99 -18.97
CA VAL A 105 4.65 -21.62 -20.31
C VAL A 105 4.06 -20.21 -20.32
N LEU A 106 3.15 -19.90 -19.39
CA LEU A 106 2.52 -18.58 -19.28
C LEU A 106 3.56 -17.46 -19.13
N ILE A 107 4.53 -17.63 -18.23
CA ILE A 107 5.56 -16.62 -17.96
C ILE A 107 6.52 -16.51 -19.14
N THR A 108 6.89 -17.62 -19.76
CA THR A 108 7.75 -17.62 -20.96
C THR A 108 7.08 -16.89 -22.12
N ASP A 109 5.80 -17.15 -22.37
CA ASP A 109 5.02 -16.51 -23.42
C ASP A 109 4.82 -15.01 -23.15
N TRP A 110 4.60 -14.64 -21.88
CA TRP A 110 4.58 -13.24 -21.46
C TRP A 110 5.91 -12.54 -21.74
N LEU A 111 7.04 -13.12 -21.33
CA LEU A 111 8.36 -12.52 -21.51
C LEU A 111 8.77 -12.44 -22.98
N LYS A 112 8.24 -13.32 -23.84
CA LYS A 112 8.49 -13.32 -25.28
C LYS A 112 7.67 -12.27 -26.02
N ASN A 113 6.38 -12.18 -25.72
CA ASN A 113 5.43 -11.42 -26.55
C ASN A 113 4.89 -10.16 -25.87
N PHE A 114 4.97 -10.06 -24.54
CA PHE A 114 4.34 -9.02 -23.72
C PHE A 114 2.86 -8.79 -24.08
N ASN A 115 2.14 -9.87 -24.37
CA ASN A 115 0.71 -9.82 -24.69
C ASN A 115 -0.10 -9.74 -23.39
N GLU A 116 -0.64 -8.55 -23.08
CA GLU A 116 -1.39 -8.29 -21.84
C GLU A 116 -2.70 -9.05 -21.74
N GLU A 117 -3.33 -9.36 -22.87
CA GLU A 117 -4.56 -10.16 -22.93
C GLU A 117 -4.26 -11.62 -22.59
N ALA A 118 -3.24 -12.20 -23.22
CA ALA A 118 -2.81 -13.57 -22.92
C ALA A 118 -2.33 -13.73 -21.47
N LEU A 119 -1.62 -12.73 -20.92
CA LEU A 119 -1.24 -12.74 -19.51
C LEU A 119 -2.47 -12.77 -18.60
N ARG A 120 -3.43 -11.88 -18.84
CA ARG A 120 -4.67 -11.80 -18.05
C ARG A 120 -5.49 -13.08 -18.13
N ASP A 121 -5.61 -13.63 -19.33
CA ASP A 121 -6.35 -14.87 -19.57
C ASP A 121 -5.68 -16.06 -18.86
N GLY A 122 -4.35 -16.16 -18.92
CA GLY A 122 -3.63 -17.22 -18.20
C GLY A 122 -3.78 -17.12 -16.68
N PHE A 123 -3.87 -15.91 -16.12
CA PHE A 123 -4.13 -15.72 -14.69
C PHE A 123 -5.60 -15.90 -14.31
N ARG A 124 -6.55 -15.66 -15.21
CA ARG A 124 -7.98 -15.93 -15.01
C ARG A 124 -8.23 -17.43 -14.79
N ASP A 125 -7.47 -18.28 -15.46
CA ASP A 125 -7.59 -19.74 -15.30
C ASP A 125 -7.14 -20.23 -13.91
N LEU A 126 -6.51 -19.38 -13.11
CA LEU A 126 -6.04 -19.68 -11.74
C LEU A 126 -7.00 -19.18 -10.65
N VAL A 127 -8.11 -18.55 -11.01
CA VAL A 127 -9.07 -17.97 -10.05
C VAL A 127 -9.67 -19.06 -9.17
N GLY A 128 -9.69 -18.81 -7.86
CA GLY A 128 -10.14 -19.77 -6.84
C GLY A 128 -9.07 -20.79 -6.45
N LEU A 129 -7.86 -20.72 -7.04
CA LEU A 129 -6.69 -21.49 -6.67
C LEU A 129 -5.64 -20.55 -6.03
N ASP A 130 -5.91 -20.08 -4.82
CA ASP A 130 -5.15 -19.00 -4.18
C ASP A 130 -3.65 -19.32 -4.03
N GLU A 131 -3.29 -20.55 -3.65
CA GLU A 131 -1.89 -20.98 -3.55
C GLU A 131 -1.21 -20.96 -4.92
N VAL A 132 -1.84 -21.56 -5.93
CA VAL A 132 -1.30 -21.63 -7.29
C VAL A 132 -1.16 -20.22 -7.87
N SER A 133 -2.14 -19.35 -7.64
CA SER A 133 -2.11 -17.94 -8.03
C SER A 133 -0.98 -17.18 -7.34
N THR A 134 -0.74 -17.43 -6.04
CA THR A 134 0.38 -16.84 -5.30
C THR A 134 1.71 -17.26 -5.90
N VAL A 135 1.90 -18.55 -6.17
CA VAL A 135 3.11 -19.09 -6.82
C VAL A 135 3.28 -18.53 -8.24
N ALA A 136 2.19 -18.38 -8.99
CA ALA A 136 2.21 -17.81 -10.34
C ALA A 136 2.69 -16.36 -10.35
N VAL A 137 2.19 -15.53 -9.43
CA VAL A 137 2.62 -14.13 -9.29
C VAL A 137 4.08 -14.06 -8.82
N GLU A 138 4.49 -14.91 -7.88
CA GLU A 138 5.89 -14.98 -7.43
C GLU A 138 6.85 -15.32 -8.58
N ARG A 139 6.54 -16.37 -9.36
CA ARG A 139 7.34 -16.75 -10.52
C ARG A 139 7.34 -15.68 -11.60
N LEU A 140 6.21 -14.99 -11.81
CA LEU A 140 6.13 -13.86 -12.74
C LEU A 140 7.11 -12.76 -12.31
N PHE A 141 7.09 -12.36 -11.04
CA PHE A 141 8.02 -11.35 -10.49
C PHE A 141 9.47 -11.78 -10.64
N GLU A 142 9.82 -13.01 -10.24
CA GLU A 142 11.17 -13.51 -10.38
C GLU A 142 11.63 -13.52 -11.85
N GLY A 143 10.80 -14.04 -12.75
CA GLY A 143 11.11 -14.13 -14.18
C GLY A 143 11.35 -12.77 -14.82
N VAL A 144 10.50 -11.77 -14.53
CA VAL A 144 10.65 -10.43 -15.13
C VAL A 144 11.84 -9.69 -14.56
N MET A 145 12.13 -9.86 -13.26
CA MET A 145 13.28 -9.26 -12.59
C MET A 145 14.62 -9.84 -13.07
N ARG A 146 14.67 -11.14 -13.41
CA ARG A 146 15.86 -11.76 -14.02
C ARG A 146 16.09 -11.29 -15.45
N THR A 147 15.05 -10.86 -16.16
CA THR A 147 15.12 -10.49 -17.57
C THR A 147 15.68 -9.08 -17.77
N SER A 148 14.93 -8.04 -17.40
CA SER A 148 15.37 -6.65 -17.56
C SER A 148 14.44 -5.65 -16.87
N GLY A 149 14.92 -4.42 -16.65
CA GLY A 149 14.06 -3.33 -16.16
C GLY A 149 12.90 -3.00 -17.10
N GLY A 150 13.05 -3.20 -18.42
CA GLY A 150 11.97 -3.04 -19.38
C GLY A 150 10.88 -4.10 -19.21
N ALA A 151 11.25 -5.35 -18.93
CA ALA A 151 10.30 -6.41 -18.62
C ALA A 151 9.54 -6.13 -17.32
N VAL A 152 10.24 -5.64 -16.29
CA VAL A 152 9.62 -5.21 -15.02
C VAL A 152 8.62 -4.09 -15.25
N ALA A 153 8.98 -3.03 -15.98
CA ALA A 153 8.09 -1.91 -16.24
C ALA A 153 6.83 -2.32 -17.04
N LYS A 154 6.98 -3.16 -18.07
CA LYS A 154 5.85 -3.70 -18.83
C LYS A 154 4.93 -4.56 -17.95
N THR A 155 5.52 -5.40 -17.09
CA THR A 155 4.77 -6.28 -16.18
C THR A 155 4.03 -5.48 -15.11
N ALA A 156 4.70 -4.49 -14.52
CA ALA A 156 4.07 -3.60 -13.54
C ALA A 156 2.87 -2.87 -14.16
N ARG A 157 2.99 -2.37 -15.40
CA ARG A 157 1.88 -1.75 -16.14
C ARG A 157 0.73 -2.72 -16.45
N ALA A 158 1.02 -3.99 -16.74
CA ALA A 158 0.02 -5.00 -17.08
C ALA A 158 -0.71 -5.56 -15.85
N LEU A 159 -0.06 -5.56 -14.68
CA LEU A 159 -0.58 -6.14 -13.43
C LEU A 159 -1.97 -5.62 -13.04
N PRO A 160 -2.29 -4.31 -13.14
CA PRO A 160 -3.63 -3.82 -12.90
C PRO A 160 -4.71 -4.47 -13.77
N GLY A 161 -4.38 -4.82 -15.03
CA GLY A 161 -5.27 -5.55 -15.92
C GLY A 161 -5.49 -7.01 -15.50
N VAL A 162 -4.44 -7.64 -14.94
CA VAL A 162 -4.52 -8.98 -14.34
C VAL A 162 -5.40 -8.96 -13.08
N ILE A 163 -5.32 -7.91 -12.27
CA ILE A 163 -6.10 -7.77 -11.03
C ILE A 163 -7.56 -7.43 -11.33
N ARG A 164 -7.82 -6.47 -12.25
CA ARG A 164 -9.18 -6.02 -12.60
C ARG A 164 -9.86 -6.87 -13.67
N GLY A 165 -9.25 -7.99 -14.09
CA GLY A 165 -9.72 -8.81 -15.21
C GLY A 165 -11.21 -9.17 -15.09
N SER A 166 -11.98 -8.86 -16.14
CA SER A 166 -13.38 -9.25 -16.27
C SER A 166 -13.48 -10.78 -16.30
N GLY A 167 -14.05 -11.37 -15.24
CA GLY A 167 -14.12 -12.82 -15.05
C GLY A 167 -13.45 -13.34 -13.77
N GLY A 168 -12.93 -12.46 -12.92
CA GLY A 168 -12.13 -12.82 -11.75
C GLY A 168 -10.66 -12.69 -12.12
N GLY A 169 -10.02 -11.62 -11.69
CA GLY A 169 -8.57 -11.50 -11.74
C GLY A 169 -7.93 -12.08 -10.49
N VAL A 170 -6.59 -12.10 -10.45
CA VAL A 170 -5.88 -12.32 -9.19
C VAL A 170 -6.19 -11.16 -8.24
N CYS A 171 -6.65 -11.42 -7.03
CA CYS A 171 -6.99 -10.36 -6.09
C CYS A 171 -5.73 -9.65 -5.55
N CYS A 172 -5.89 -8.40 -5.08
CA CYS A 172 -4.81 -7.61 -4.49
C CYS A 172 -4.12 -8.34 -3.32
N GLU A 173 -4.87 -9.14 -2.54
CA GLU A 173 -4.33 -9.91 -1.41
C GLU A 173 -3.29 -10.94 -1.86
N ILE A 174 -3.55 -11.66 -2.95
CA ILE A 174 -2.60 -12.62 -3.52
C ILE A 174 -1.33 -11.88 -3.98
N VAL A 175 -1.48 -10.75 -4.68
CA VAL A 175 -0.33 -9.94 -5.13
C VAL A 175 0.49 -9.42 -3.95
N MET A 176 -0.18 -8.94 -2.90
CA MET A 176 0.44 -8.49 -1.65
C MET A 176 1.18 -9.63 -0.95
N ARG A 177 0.59 -10.84 -0.91
CA ARG A 177 1.22 -12.05 -0.35
C ARG A 177 2.49 -12.40 -1.11
N SER A 178 2.44 -12.45 -2.45
CA SER A 178 3.59 -12.71 -3.30
C SER A 178 4.70 -11.65 -3.13
N LEU A 179 4.35 -10.37 -2.97
CA LEU A 179 5.32 -9.31 -2.66
C LEU A 179 5.97 -9.52 -1.29
N LYS A 180 5.20 -9.89 -0.26
CA LYS A 180 5.75 -10.24 1.06
C LYS A 180 6.73 -11.42 0.98
N THR A 181 6.42 -12.46 0.21
CA THR A 181 7.34 -13.59 -0.03
C THR A 181 8.63 -13.14 -0.73
N LEU A 182 8.52 -12.26 -1.73
CA LEU A 182 9.69 -11.69 -2.39
C LEU A 182 10.54 -10.87 -1.42
N VAL A 183 9.89 -10.06 -0.57
CA VAL A 183 10.56 -9.21 0.41
C VAL A 183 11.29 -10.02 1.47
N SER A 184 10.70 -11.09 2.01
CA SER A 184 11.36 -11.94 3.00
C SER A 184 12.65 -12.58 2.48
N LYS A 185 12.76 -12.77 1.16
CA LYS A 185 13.95 -13.34 0.50
C LYS A 185 14.81 -12.29 -0.22
N ILE A 186 14.48 -11.00 -0.13
CA ILE A 186 15.05 -9.97 -1.02
C ILE A 186 16.56 -9.84 -0.93
N LYS A 187 17.15 -10.00 0.27
CA LYS A 187 18.62 -10.00 0.48
C LYS A 187 19.30 -11.16 -0.25
N GLU A 188 18.69 -12.33 -0.27
CA GLU A 188 19.20 -13.48 -1.02
C GLU A 188 19.01 -13.27 -2.52
N THR A 189 17.82 -12.84 -2.94
CA THR A 189 17.51 -12.53 -4.34
C THR A 189 18.49 -11.49 -4.90
N ALA A 190 18.87 -10.49 -4.11
CA ALA A 190 19.82 -9.44 -4.49
C ALA A 190 21.20 -9.98 -4.93
N LYS A 191 21.63 -11.14 -4.41
CA LYS A 191 22.89 -11.78 -4.82
C LYS A 191 22.86 -12.21 -6.30
N SER A 192 21.69 -12.59 -6.80
CA SER A 192 21.50 -13.01 -8.19
C SER A 192 20.87 -11.93 -9.08
N ILE A 193 20.15 -10.99 -8.47
CA ILE A 193 19.47 -9.87 -9.15
C ILE A 193 19.83 -8.58 -8.40
N PRO A 194 20.99 -7.94 -8.69
CA PRO A 194 21.45 -6.76 -7.95
C PRO A 194 20.47 -5.58 -7.95
N LYS A 195 19.55 -5.53 -8.94
CA LYS A 195 18.54 -4.49 -9.09
C LYS A 195 17.19 -4.82 -8.44
N VAL A 196 17.09 -5.90 -7.66
CA VAL A 196 15.81 -6.37 -7.08
C VAL A 196 15.10 -5.28 -6.29
N TYR A 197 15.80 -4.51 -5.44
CA TYR A 197 15.21 -3.42 -4.67
C TYR A 197 14.53 -2.37 -5.56
N LYS A 198 15.20 -2.00 -6.66
CA LYS A 198 14.64 -1.08 -7.65
C LYS A 198 13.42 -1.66 -8.34
N TYR A 199 13.49 -2.92 -8.74
CA TYR A 199 12.38 -3.56 -9.45
C TYR A 199 11.16 -3.77 -8.55
N THR A 200 11.37 -4.13 -7.29
CA THR A 200 10.30 -4.19 -6.28
C THR A 200 9.63 -2.84 -6.10
N GLY A 201 10.41 -1.76 -6.00
CA GLY A 201 9.87 -0.40 -5.87
C GLY A 201 9.03 0.03 -7.09
N ILE A 202 9.46 -0.33 -8.31
CA ILE A 202 8.68 -0.05 -9.53
C ILE A 202 7.33 -0.78 -9.50
N ILE A 203 7.32 -2.08 -9.19
CA ILE A 203 6.08 -2.88 -9.15
C ILE A 203 5.13 -2.33 -8.08
N TYR A 204 5.64 -2.10 -6.86
CA TYR A 204 4.83 -1.58 -5.77
C TYR A 204 4.31 -0.17 -6.06
N GLY A 205 5.12 0.69 -6.68
CA GLY A 205 4.70 2.05 -7.06
C GLY A 205 3.53 2.05 -8.06
N VAL A 206 3.53 1.15 -9.04
CA VAL A 206 2.38 1.01 -9.95
C VAL A 206 1.12 0.55 -9.20
N LEU A 207 1.28 -0.43 -8.29
CA LEU A 207 0.17 -0.93 -7.48
C LEU A 207 -0.39 0.12 -6.53
N LEU A 208 0.46 0.94 -5.91
CA LEU A 208 0.09 2.07 -5.07
C LEU A 208 -0.75 3.10 -5.83
N VAL A 209 -0.42 3.39 -7.10
CA VAL A 209 -1.20 4.30 -7.95
C VAL A 209 -2.57 3.70 -8.31
N GLU A 210 -2.61 2.41 -8.67
CA GLU A 210 -3.79 1.79 -9.24
C GLU A 210 -4.75 1.19 -8.19
N PHE A 211 -4.26 0.91 -7.00
CA PHE A 211 -4.96 0.21 -5.92
C PHE A 211 -4.62 0.84 -4.55
N GLU A 212 -4.76 2.16 -4.43
CA GLU A 212 -4.39 2.94 -3.24
C GLU A 212 -5.04 2.45 -1.93
N LYS A 213 -6.22 1.81 -2.00
CA LYS A 213 -6.90 1.25 -0.83
C LYS A 213 -6.21 -0.01 -0.30
N GLU A 214 -5.66 -0.81 -1.19
CA GLU A 214 -5.03 -2.09 -0.89
C GLU A 214 -3.51 -2.00 -0.77
N PHE A 215 -2.89 -0.96 -1.34
CA PHE A 215 -1.46 -0.67 -1.31
C PHE A 215 -1.21 0.76 -0.81
N SER A 216 -0.43 0.90 0.26
CA SER A 216 -0.15 2.17 0.94
C SER A 216 1.30 2.26 1.43
N ILE A 217 1.79 3.47 1.67
CA ILE A 217 3.13 3.69 2.25
C ILE A 217 3.26 2.98 3.61
N LEU A 218 2.18 2.92 4.40
CA LEU A 218 2.18 2.19 5.67
C LEU A 218 2.35 0.69 5.48
N GLN A 219 1.61 0.07 4.55
CA GLN A 219 1.76 -1.36 4.27
C GLN A 219 3.14 -1.69 3.72
N LEU A 220 3.74 -0.78 2.94
CA LEU A 220 5.13 -0.89 2.52
C LEU A 220 6.07 -0.91 3.74
N ALA A 221 5.90 0.01 4.69
CA ALA A 221 6.69 0.03 5.92
C ALA A 221 6.53 -1.26 6.75
N ILE A 222 5.30 -1.78 6.87
CA ILE A 222 5.01 -3.04 7.57
C ILE A 222 5.69 -4.22 6.86
N MET A 223 5.60 -4.29 5.53
CA MET A 223 6.21 -5.37 4.75
C MET A 223 7.72 -5.47 4.96
N PHE A 224 8.36 -4.34 5.29
CA PHE A 224 9.79 -4.25 5.45
C PHE A 224 10.24 -3.97 6.90
N GLU A 225 9.35 -4.16 7.87
CA GLU A 225 9.60 -3.84 9.27
C GLU A 225 10.85 -4.52 9.83
N GLU A 226 11.05 -5.81 9.52
CA GLU A 226 12.23 -6.56 9.95
C GLU A 226 13.53 -5.93 9.44
N PHE A 227 13.51 -5.41 8.21
CA PHE A 227 14.68 -4.76 7.62
C PHE A 227 14.94 -3.38 8.23
N ILE A 228 13.88 -2.62 8.56
CA ILE A 228 14.01 -1.30 9.18
C ILE A 228 14.65 -1.39 10.58
N ARG A 229 14.39 -2.49 11.31
CA ARG A 229 14.97 -2.72 12.65
C ARG A 229 16.44 -3.11 12.60
N ASP A 230 16.83 -3.86 11.57
CA ASP A 230 18.17 -4.45 11.42
C ASP A 230 19.14 -3.62 10.55
N ASP A 231 18.69 -2.51 9.94
CA ASP A 231 19.48 -1.76 8.95
C ASP A 231 20.64 -0.99 9.61
N THR A 232 21.84 -1.56 9.60
CA THR A 232 23.03 -0.95 10.19
C THR A 232 23.91 -0.20 9.19
N GLU A 233 23.86 -0.44 7.87
CA GLU A 233 24.82 0.22 6.95
C GLU A 233 24.30 0.54 5.52
N ASP A 234 23.42 -0.26 4.90
CA ASP A 234 23.15 -0.12 3.45
C ASP A 234 21.85 0.60 3.08
N MET A 235 21.01 0.94 4.08
CA MET A 235 19.71 1.62 3.91
C MET A 235 18.92 1.08 2.71
N LEU A 236 18.94 -0.25 2.53
CA LEU A 236 18.43 -0.92 1.32
C LEU A 236 16.94 -0.65 1.15
N MET A 237 16.27 -0.40 2.28
CA MET A 237 14.87 -0.06 2.28
C MET A 237 14.56 1.28 1.66
N LEU A 238 15.40 2.27 1.90
CA LEU A 238 15.25 3.59 1.30
C LEU A 238 15.39 3.52 -0.23
N LYS A 239 16.15 2.55 -0.76
CA LYS A 239 16.22 2.30 -2.21
C LYS A 239 14.90 1.78 -2.78
N VAL A 240 14.13 1.00 -2.02
CA VAL A 240 12.79 0.57 -2.45
C VAL A 240 11.83 1.75 -2.40
N VAL A 241 11.81 2.46 -1.27
CA VAL A 241 10.93 3.62 -1.03
C VAL A 241 11.14 4.70 -2.09
N SER A 242 12.39 5.05 -2.40
CA SER A 242 12.66 6.06 -3.43
C SER A 242 12.12 5.61 -4.79
N GLN A 243 12.28 4.34 -5.15
CA GLN A 243 11.77 3.84 -6.42
C GLN A 243 10.24 3.73 -6.46
N VAL A 244 9.57 3.50 -5.33
CA VAL A 244 8.11 3.61 -5.22
C VAL A 244 7.66 5.04 -5.49
N LEU A 245 8.25 6.02 -4.81
CA LEU A 245 7.86 7.43 -4.96
C LEU A 245 8.18 7.96 -6.37
N CYS A 246 9.36 7.63 -6.91
CA CYS A 246 9.72 7.93 -8.29
C CYS A 246 8.76 7.29 -9.30
N ALA A 247 8.31 6.04 -9.08
CA ALA A 247 7.35 5.40 -9.97
C ALA A 247 6.00 6.14 -9.96
N VAL A 248 5.50 6.53 -8.79
CA VAL A 248 4.29 7.36 -8.67
C VAL A 248 4.47 8.70 -9.41
N GLN A 249 5.60 9.38 -9.18
CA GLN A 249 5.96 10.65 -9.82
C GLN A 249 5.97 10.53 -11.35
N VAL A 250 6.62 9.49 -11.89
CA VAL A 250 6.69 9.25 -13.34
C VAL A 250 5.31 8.94 -13.93
N MET A 251 4.44 8.24 -13.19
CA MET A 251 3.13 7.84 -13.69
C MET A 251 2.08 8.96 -13.65
N ARG A 252 2.09 9.79 -12.59
CA ARG A 252 1.00 10.73 -12.30
C ARG A 252 1.47 12.17 -12.02
N GLY A 253 2.78 12.41 -12.01
CA GLY A 253 3.37 13.74 -11.76
C GLY A 253 3.52 14.09 -10.28
N ASP A 254 4.22 15.20 -10.03
CA ASP A 254 4.54 15.72 -8.71
C ASP A 254 3.28 16.06 -7.90
N ASP A 255 2.32 16.74 -8.53
CA ASP A 255 1.08 17.16 -7.87
C ASP A 255 0.29 15.97 -7.30
N TYR A 256 0.24 14.87 -8.07
CA TYR A 256 -0.40 13.64 -7.60
C TYR A 256 0.38 13.00 -6.45
N LEU A 257 1.71 12.94 -6.55
CA LEU A 257 2.56 12.39 -5.49
C LEU A 257 2.39 13.18 -4.17
N VAL A 258 2.35 14.52 -4.25
CA VAL A 258 2.06 15.40 -3.11
C VAL A 258 0.68 15.10 -2.52
N ALA A 259 -0.36 15.05 -3.36
CA ALA A 259 -1.72 14.77 -2.92
C ALA A 259 -1.86 13.37 -2.28
N LEU A 260 -1.21 12.36 -2.86
CA LEU A 260 -1.14 11.00 -2.33
C LEU A 260 -0.49 10.99 -0.95
N TYR A 261 0.66 11.63 -0.80
CA TYR A 261 1.41 11.68 0.45
C TYR A 261 0.60 12.39 1.56
N VAL A 262 -0.01 13.54 1.24
CA VAL A 262 -0.89 14.29 2.17
C VAL A 262 -2.13 13.48 2.56
N ARG A 263 -2.71 12.71 1.63
CA ARG A 263 -3.90 11.89 1.90
C ARG A 263 -3.58 10.70 2.80
N GLN A 264 -2.44 10.06 2.62
CA GLN A 264 -2.05 8.91 3.45
C GLN A 264 -1.53 9.31 4.84
N ARG A 265 -1.00 10.53 5.00
CA ARG A 265 -0.51 11.06 6.29
C ARG A 265 0.49 10.15 7.00
N ILE A 266 1.32 9.44 6.22
CA ILE A 266 2.36 8.56 6.75
C ILE A 266 3.71 9.28 6.69
N PRO A 267 4.34 9.59 7.83
CA PRO A 267 5.65 10.23 7.85
C PRO A 267 6.71 9.30 7.26
N LEU A 268 7.53 9.76 6.32
CA LEU A 268 8.62 8.95 5.74
C LEU A 268 9.64 8.47 6.78
N GLN A 269 9.76 9.16 7.91
CA GLN A 269 10.59 8.79 9.06
C GLN A 269 10.34 7.34 9.53
N VAL A 270 9.18 6.74 9.23
CA VAL A 270 8.90 5.32 9.56
C VAL A 270 9.89 4.34 8.94
N PHE A 271 10.54 4.70 7.83
CA PHE A 271 11.53 3.84 7.15
C PHE A 271 12.94 3.91 7.76
N TRP A 272 13.13 4.74 8.80
CA TRP A 272 14.36 4.78 9.57
C TRP A 272 14.19 4.08 10.91
N ALA A 273 15.28 3.45 11.37
CA ALA A 273 15.40 2.95 12.73
C ALA A 273 15.09 4.09 13.73
N ALA A 274 14.44 3.77 14.85
CA ALA A 274 13.89 4.77 15.78
C ALA A 274 14.92 5.79 16.29
N GLY A 275 16.19 5.40 16.41
CA GLY A 275 17.28 6.30 16.84
C GLY A 275 17.80 7.27 15.77
N SER A 276 17.42 7.07 14.51
CA SER A 276 17.92 7.82 13.35
C SER A 276 16.84 8.65 12.66
N ARG A 277 15.67 8.78 13.29
CA ARG A 277 14.54 9.56 12.75
C ARG A 277 14.77 11.05 13.01
N SER A 278 15.13 11.79 11.97
CA SER A 278 15.14 13.25 11.98
C SER A 278 14.59 13.79 10.66
N ASP A 279 14.17 15.05 10.67
CA ASP A 279 13.69 15.71 9.45
C ASP A 279 14.84 15.95 8.46
N ASP A 280 16.05 16.26 8.96
CA ASP A 280 17.23 16.48 8.12
C ASP A 280 17.58 15.26 7.25
N VAL A 281 17.53 14.04 7.81
CA VAL A 281 17.84 12.82 7.03
C VAL A 281 16.77 12.51 5.98
N VAL A 282 15.51 12.91 6.25
CA VAL A 282 14.42 12.78 5.29
C VAL A 282 14.59 13.80 4.17
N ASP A 283 14.93 15.04 4.49
CA ASP A 283 15.17 16.10 3.51
C ASP A 283 16.35 15.75 2.59
N ASP A 284 17.47 15.29 3.16
CA ASP A 284 18.62 14.78 2.41
C ASP A 284 18.21 13.63 1.48
N PHE A 285 17.41 12.68 1.99
CA PHE A 285 16.90 11.57 1.18
C PHE A 285 16.05 12.06 0.00
N LEU A 286 15.14 13.00 0.23
CA LEU A 286 14.24 13.54 -0.80
C LEU A 286 15.04 14.26 -1.89
N GLN A 287 15.97 15.13 -1.51
CA GLN A 287 16.84 15.85 -2.46
C GLN A 287 17.70 14.88 -3.29
N ASN A 288 18.32 13.90 -2.64
CA ASN A 288 19.18 12.92 -3.31
C ASN A 288 18.43 12.02 -4.30
N ASN A 289 17.10 11.96 -4.22
CA ASN A 289 16.26 11.15 -5.11
C ASN A 289 15.35 11.99 -6.03
N SER A 290 15.59 13.31 -6.13
CA SER A 290 14.77 14.23 -6.95
C SER A 290 13.28 14.23 -6.57
N LEU A 291 13.00 14.11 -5.28
CA LEU A 291 11.66 14.13 -4.68
C LEU A 291 11.42 15.45 -3.94
N ASP A 292 11.98 16.55 -4.46
CA ASP A 292 11.93 17.89 -3.86
C ASP A 292 10.50 18.40 -3.63
N CYS A 293 9.54 17.91 -4.43
CA CYS A 293 8.12 18.21 -4.27
C CYS A 293 7.55 17.82 -2.89
N LEU A 294 8.22 16.94 -2.14
CA LEU A 294 7.80 16.48 -0.82
C LEU A 294 8.48 17.22 0.36
N LEU A 295 9.50 18.05 0.12
CA LEU A 295 10.33 18.66 1.19
C LEU A 295 9.54 19.53 2.18
N ASN A 296 8.49 20.22 1.73
CA ASN A 296 7.72 21.15 2.56
C ASN A 296 6.49 20.51 3.23
N ILE A 297 6.33 19.19 3.11
CA ILE A 297 5.17 18.48 3.68
C ILE A 297 5.57 17.90 5.04
N ARG A 298 4.96 18.43 6.10
CA ARG A 298 5.18 17.97 7.48
C ARG A 298 3.86 17.51 8.08
N PHE A 299 3.90 16.40 8.81
CA PHE A 299 2.80 15.95 9.63
C PHE A 299 3.16 16.25 11.08
N GLU A 300 2.33 17.03 11.78
CA GLU A 300 2.46 17.20 13.23
C GLU A 300 2.17 15.84 13.88
N GLY A 301 3.15 15.32 14.63
CA GLY A 301 3.08 14.03 15.31
C GLY A 301 2.32 14.07 16.64
#